data_AF-A0A0W1QP61-F1
#
_entry.id   AF-A0A0W1QP61-F1
#
_cell.length_a   1.000
_cell.length_b   1.000
_cell.length_c   1.000
_cell.angle_alpha   90.00
_cell.angle_beta   90.00
_cell.angle_gamma   90.00
#
_symmetry.space_group_name_H-M   'P 1'
#
loop_
_entity.id
_entity.type
_entity.pdbx_description
1 polymer ?
#
loop_
_entity_poly.entity_id
_entity_poly.type
_entity_poly.pdbx_seq_one_letter_code
_entity_poly.pdbx_strand_id
1 'polypeptide(L)'
;MQFTALFACTQELIDAAKALLLIDPRPSAHALEAARSRLLEAMRIHGITKDRLLLATLRESDDCAHLAMARRTTEQDLEWRQRTLDYFAAWPLGAVLANPPGHVRAVHRLLRMFERRVAHQEQLLLPMAEEALVQRPLAA
;
A
#
# COMPACT_ATOMS: atom_id res chain seq x y z
N MET A 1 -18.45 -5.25 9.68
CA MET A 1 -17.61 -4.05 9.87
C MET A 1 -17.31 -3.45 8.51
N GLN A 2 -17.55 -2.15 8.31
CA GLN A 2 -17.47 -1.48 6.99
C GLN A 2 -16.08 -1.57 6.32
N PHE A 3 -15.02 -1.81 7.11
CA PHE A 3 -13.64 -1.87 6.63
C PHE A 3 -13.03 -3.28 6.53
N THR A 4 -13.82 -4.36 6.69
CA THR A 4 -13.30 -5.75 6.63
C THR A 4 -12.52 -6.04 5.35
N ALA A 5 -13.02 -5.59 4.19
CA ALA A 5 -12.33 -5.77 2.91
C ALA A 5 -11.01 -4.99 2.83
N LEU A 6 -10.91 -3.84 3.51
CA LEU A 6 -9.69 -3.04 3.58
C LEU A 6 -8.61 -3.76 4.42
N PHE A 7 -8.97 -4.39 5.53
CA PHE A 7 -8.02 -5.18 6.31
C PHE A 7 -7.48 -6.37 5.52
N ALA A 8 -8.36 -7.10 4.80
CA ALA A 8 -7.95 -8.22 3.97
C ALA A 8 -6.94 -7.81 2.90
N CYS A 9 -7.23 -6.77 2.10
CA CYS A 9 -6.30 -6.33 1.05
C CYS A 9 -5.03 -5.65 1.61
N THR A 10 -5.09 -5.09 2.81
CA THR A 10 -3.90 -4.57 3.51
C THR A 10 -2.95 -5.71 3.89
N GLN A 11 -3.49 -6.81 4.42
CA GLN A 11 -2.71 -8.00 4.73
C GLN A 11 -2.11 -8.62 3.46
N GLU A 12 -2.90 -8.75 2.39
CA GLU A 12 -2.42 -9.27 1.09
C GLU A 12 -1.27 -8.44 0.50
N LEU A 13 -1.33 -7.10 0.62
CA LEU A 13 -0.25 -6.21 0.21
C LEU A 13 1.04 -6.47 1.00
N ILE A 14 0.94 -6.60 2.32
CA ILE A 14 2.10 -6.89 3.17
C ILE A 14 2.68 -8.27 2.85
N ASP A 15 1.83 -9.28 2.64
CA ASP A 15 2.27 -10.64 2.32
C ASP A 15 2.94 -10.69 0.94
N ALA A 16 2.41 -9.97 -0.05
CA ALA A 16 3.07 -9.83 -1.35
C ALA A 16 4.43 -9.13 -1.25
N ALA A 17 4.55 -8.10 -0.41
CA ALA A 17 5.83 -7.43 -0.16
C ALA A 17 6.83 -8.34 0.57
N LYS A 18 6.38 -9.11 1.56
CA LYS A 18 7.20 -10.11 2.27
C LYS A 18 7.65 -11.25 1.36
N ALA A 19 6.81 -11.66 0.42
CA ALA A 19 7.16 -12.71 -0.54
C ALA A 19 8.40 -12.35 -1.37
N LEU A 20 8.68 -11.07 -1.62
CA LEU A 20 9.93 -10.63 -2.27
C LEU A 20 11.20 -11.00 -1.49
N LEU A 21 11.11 -11.13 -0.15
CA LEU A 21 12.23 -11.58 0.70
C LEU A 21 12.43 -13.09 0.66
N LEU A 22 11.39 -13.85 0.31
CA LEU A 22 11.41 -15.31 0.24
C LEU A 22 11.87 -15.84 -1.12
N ILE A 23 12.10 -14.93 -2.08
CA ILE A 23 12.64 -15.27 -3.38
C ILE A 23 14.05 -15.83 -3.21
N ASP A 24 14.35 -16.90 -3.96
CA ASP A 24 15.70 -17.49 -4.03
C ASP A 24 16.76 -16.39 -4.29
N PRO A 25 17.94 -16.42 -3.61
CA PRO A 25 19.02 -15.48 -3.87
C PRO A 25 19.47 -15.40 -5.35
N ARG A 26 19.18 -16.43 -6.14
CA ARG A 26 19.38 -16.49 -7.59
C ARG A 26 18.07 -16.84 -8.29
N PRO A 27 17.11 -15.90 -8.36
CA PRO A 27 15.81 -16.21 -8.91
C PRO A 27 15.87 -16.41 -10.42
N SER A 28 14.93 -17.20 -10.93
CA SER A 28 14.62 -17.17 -12.36
C SER A 28 13.93 -15.85 -12.72
N ALA A 29 14.01 -15.46 -14.00
CA ALA A 29 13.29 -14.29 -14.51
C ALA A 29 11.78 -14.39 -14.22
N HIS A 30 11.22 -15.59 -14.42
CA HIS A 30 9.81 -15.86 -14.19
C HIS A 30 9.42 -15.70 -12.71
N ALA A 31 10.22 -16.23 -11.78
CA ALA A 31 9.94 -16.11 -10.35
C ALA A 31 9.98 -14.65 -9.87
N LEU A 32 10.97 -13.88 -10.34
CA LEU A 32 11.09 -12.46 -10.02
C LEU A 32 9.89 -11.67 -10.57
N GLU A 33 9.52 -11.90 -11.82
CA GLU A 33 8.41 -11.20 -12.47
C GLU A 33 7.05 -11.55 -11.87
N ALA A 34 6.83 -12.82 -11.53
CA ALA A 34 5.61 -13.27 -10.86
C ALA A 34 5.43 -12.58 -9.50
N ALA A 35 6.50 -12.45 -8.71
CA ALA A 35 6.44 -11.78 -7.41
C ALA A 35 6.17 -10.27 -7.55
N ARG A 36 6.75 -9.61 -8.56
CA ARG A 36 6.47 -8.20 -8.88
C ARG A 36 5.02 -7.98 -9.29
N SER A 37 4.54 -8.83 -10.20
CA SER A 37 3.16 -8.79 -10.68
C SER A 37 2.18 -8.96 -9.52
N ARG A 38 2.45 -9.91 -8.62
CA ARG A 38 1.65 -10.10 -7.40
C ARG A 38 1.65 -8.87 -6.51
N LEU A 39 2.80 -8.23 -6.29
CA LEU A 39 2.87 -7.02 -5.48
C LEU A 39 2.12 -5.84 -6.13
N LEU A 40 2.32 -5.62 -7.43
CA LEU A 40 1.61 -4.57 -8.16
C LEU A 40 0.10 -4.76 -8.13
N GLU A 41 -0.36 -6.00 -8.26
CA GLU A 41 -1.78 -6.32 -8.20
C GLU A 41 -2.35 -6.09 -6.78
N ALA A 42 -1.64 -6.54 -5.74
CA ALA A 42 -2.03 -6.28 -4.37
C ALA A 42 -2.07 -4.77 -4.05
N MET A 43 -1.10 -3.99 -4.55
CA MET A 43 -1.11 -2.53 -4.45
C MET A 43 -2.30 -1.90 -5.17
N ARG A 44 -2.66 -2.40 -6.36
CA ARG A 44 -3.80 -1.90 -7.13
C ARG A 44 -5.12 -2.17 -6.40
N ILE A 45 -5.32 -3.40 -5.92
CA ILE A 45 -6.50 -3.79 -5.15
C ILE A 45 -6.59 -2.98 -3.86
N HIS A 46 -5.49 -2.90 -3.10
CA HIS A 46 -5.43 -2.10 -1.87
C HIS A 46 -5.76 -0.64 -2.12
N GLY A 47 -5.17 -0.02 -3.15
CA GLY A 47 -5.41 1.37 -3.50
C GLY A 47 -6.87 1.65 -3.85
N ILE A 48 -7.49 0.82 -4.69
CA ILE A 48 -8.91 0.95 -5.07
C ILE A 48 -9.82 0.76 -3.84
N THR A 49 -9.57 -0.26 -3.03
CA THR A 49 -10.39 -0.54 -1.84
C THR A 49 -10.25 0.57 -0.80
N LYS A 50 -9.04 1.07 -0.56
CA LYS A 50 -8.80 2.19 0.34
C LYS A 50 -9.48 3.46 -0.16
N ASP A 51 -9.37 3.77 -1.45
CA ASP A 51 -10.02 4.97 -2.00
C ASP A 51 -11.54 4.90 -1.84
N ARG A 52 -12.15 3.76 -2.20
CA ARG A 52 -13.61 3.56 -2.15
C ARG A 52 -14.19 3.54 -0.74
N LEU A 53 -13.49 2.91 0.21
CA LEU A 53 -14.04 2.71 1.56
C LEU A 53 -13.59 3.81 2.53
N LEU A 54 -12.32 4.19 2.47
CA LEU A 54 -11.70 5.07 3.45
C LEU A 54 -11.69 6.52 2.96
N LEU A 55 -11.08 6.79 1.81
CA LEU A 55 -10.90 8.16 1.34
C LEU A 55 -12.22 8.79 0.87
N ALA A 56 -13.10 8.02 0.24
CA ALA A 56 -14.45 8.49 -0.09
C ALA A 56 -15.23 8.90 1.17
N THR A 57 -15.16 8.11 2.24
CA THR A 57 -15.80 8.43 3.52
C THR A 57 -15.34 9.78 4.06
N LEU A 58 -14.03 10.03 4.04
CA LEU A 58 -13.44 11.30 4.47
C LEU A 58 -13.80 12.47 3.53
N ARG A 59 -13.88 12.24 2.21
CA ARG A 59 -14.26 13.27 1.22
C ARG A 59 -15.72 13.69 1.30
N GLU A 60 -16.57 12.81 1.79
CA GLU A 60 -18.00 13.05 2.00
C GLU A 60 -18.30 13.66 3.39
N SER A 61 -17.27 13.93 4.20
CA SER A 61 -17.44 14.65 5.48
C SER A 61 -17.41 16.16 5.27
N ASP A 62 -18.18 16.89 6.09
CA ASP A 62 -18.18 18.36 6.11
C ASP A 62 -16.98 18.96 6.89
N ASP A 63 -16.18 18.13 7.56
CA ASP A 63 -14.99 18.58 8.28
C ASP A 63 -13.80 18.82 7.31
N CYS A 64 -13.27 20.04 7.32
CA CYS A 64 -12.15 20.42 6.48
C CYS A 64 -10.86 19.63 6.75
N ALA A 65 -10.68 19.11 7.97
CA ALA A 65 -9.56 18.25 8.33
C ALA A 65 -9.66 16.87 7.65
N HIS A 66 -10.87 16.29 7.56
CA HIS A 66 -11.12 15.05 6.83
C HIS A 66 -10.82 15.21 5.33
N LEU A 67 -11.31 16.30 4.73
CA LEU A 67 -11.05 16.64 3.33
C LEU A 67 -9.55 16.79 3.04
N ALA A 68 -8.83 17.56 3.89
CA ALA A 68 -7.41 17.77 3.76
C ALA A 68 -6.61 16.47 3.90
N MET A 69 -7.00 15.60 4.84
CA MET A 69 -6.39 14.29 5.03
C MET A 69 -6.58 13.40 3.79
N ALA A 70 -7.80 13.31 3.26
CA ALA A 70 -8.09 12.51 2.09
C ALA A 70 -7.27 12.94 0.86
N ARG A 71 -7.13 14.26 0.65
CA ARG A 71 -6.28 14.81 -0.42
C ARG A 71 -4.81 14.43 -0.20
N ARG A 72 -4.27 14.69 0.99
CA ARG A 72 -2.87 14.40 1.31
C ARG A 72 -2.54 12.92 1.14
N THR A 73 -3.41 12.02 1.61
CA THR A 73 -3.21 10.58 1.44
C THR A 73 -3.22 10.18 -0.04
N THR A 74 -4.06 10.80 -0.86
CA THR A 74 -4.09 10.55 -2.31
C THR A 74 -2.76 10.94 -2.97
N GLU A 75 -2.22 12.12 -2.63
CA GLU A 75 -0.93 12.59 -3.15
C GLU A 75 0.22 11.65 -2.73
N GLN A 76 0.25 11.27 -1.45
CA GLN A 76 1.23 10.30 -0.95
C GLN A 76 1.09 8.93 -1.64
N ASP A 77 -0.13 8.52 -1.99
CA ASP A 77 -0.35 7.26 -2.69
C ASP A 77 0.28 7.19 -4.07
N LEU A 78 0.20 8.29 -4.81
CA LEU A 78 0.84 8.42 -6.11
C LEU A 78 2.37 8.41 -5.97
N GLU A 79 2.91 9.15 -5.02
CA GLU A 79 4.36 9.20 -4.78
C GLU A 79 4.91 7.80 -4.46
N TRP A 80 4.24 7.09 -3.57
CA TRP A 80 4.65 5.75 -3.16
C TRP A 80 4.48 4.70 -4.25
N ARG A 81 3.45 4.82 -5.10
CA ARG A 81 3.35 4.01 -6.31
C ARG A 81 4.57 4.22 -7.20
N GLN A 82 4.98 5.48 -7.41
CA GLN A 82 6.16 5.79 -8.19
C GLN A 82 7.42 5.17 -7.57
N ARG A 83 7.62 5.30 -6.25
CA ARG A 83 8.77 4.70 -5.56
C ARG A 83 8.86 3.18 -5.70
N THR A 84 7.72 2.47 -5.74
CA THR A 84 7.73 1.02 -6.00
C THR A 84 8.15 0.71 -7.44
N LEU A 85 7.71 1.51 -8.42
CA LEU A 85 8.13 1.36 -9.81
C LEU A 85 9.63 1.65 -9.97
N ASP A 86 10.13 2.70 -9.32
CA ASP A 86 11.55 3.05 -9.29
C ASP A 86 12.39 1.92 -8.68
N TYR A 87 11.88 1.28 -7.61
CA TYR A 87 12.50 0.08 -7.04
C TYR A 87 12.62 -1.04 -8.07
N PHE A 88 11.57 -1.35 -8.82
CA PHE A 88 11.64 -2.42 -9.84
C PHE A 88 12.57 -2.06 -11.00
N ALA A 89 12.58 -0.79 -11.41
CA ALA A 89 13.51 -0.29 -12.43
C ALA A 89 14.97 -0.36 -11.97
N ALA A 90 15.24 -0.11 -10.68
CA ALA A 90 16.59 -0.17 -10.10
C ALA A 90 17.10 -1.61 -9.88
N TRP A 91 16.20 -2.60 -9.78
CA TRP A 91 16.56 -3.98 -9.47
C TRP A 91 16.18 -4.98 -10.58
N PRO A 92 16.52 -4.77 -11.86
CA PRO A 92 16.27 -5.80 -12.89
C PRO A 92 16.99 -7.11 -12.53
N LEU A 93 16.61 -8.23 -13.16
CA LEU A 93 17.16 -9.56 -12.83
C LEU A 93 18.69 -9.56 -12.77
N GLY A 94 19.36 -8.93 -13.74
CA GLY A 94 20.82 -8.82 -13.77
C GLY A 94 21.40 -8.14 -12.52
N ALA A 95 20.76 -7.08 -12.01
CA ALA A 95 21.19 -6.38 -10.80
C ALA A 95 20.94 -7.23 -9.53
N VAL A 96 19.84 -7.97 -9.49
CA VAL A 96 19.54 -8.91 -8.40
C VAL A 96 20.61 -9.99 -8.33
N LEU A 97 20.94 -10.62 -9.47
CA LEU A 97 21.95 -11.68 -9.54
C LEU A 97 23.37 -11.16 -9.24
N ALA A 98 23.68 -9.93 -9.65
CA ALA A 98 24.98 -9.32 -9.38
C ALA A 98 25.16 -8.91 -7.90
N ASN A 99 24.07 -8.59 -7.19
CA ASN A 99 24.13 -8.18 -5.79
C ASN A 99 22.91 -8.64 -4.96
N PRO A 100 22.79 -9.94 -4.66
CA PRO A 100 21.67 -10.47 -3.88
C PRO A 100 21.53 -9.82 -2.49
N PRO A 101 22.60 -9.60 -1.69
CA PRO A 101 22.49 -8.92 -0.40
C PRO A 101 21.99 -7.47 -0.53
N GLY A 102 22.37 -6.78 -1.60
CA GLY A 102 21.88 -5.44 -1.92
C GLY A 102 20.38 -5.43 -2.21
N HIS A 103 19.91 -6.40 -3.00
CA HIS A 103 18.49 -6.58 -3.31
C HIS A 103 17.69 -6.83 -2.02
N VAL A 104 18.14 -7.75 -1.16
CA VAL A 104 17.48 -8.03 0.14
C VAL A 104 17.36 -6.76 1.00
N ARG A 105 18.43 -5.96 1.11
CA ARG A 105 18.37 -4.66 1.83
C ARG A 105 17.38 -3.69 1.20
N ALA A 106 17.26 -3.67 -0.12
CA ALA A 106 16.31 -2.83 -0.83
C ALA A 106 14.87 -3.29 -0.61
N VAL A 107 14.59 -4.59 -0.67
CA VAL A 107 13.29 -5.18 -0.31
C VAL A 107 12.91 -4.82 1.12
N HIS A 108 13.83 -4.91 2.09
CA HIS A 108 13.54 -4.49 3.47
C HIS A 108 13.18 -3.00 3.60
N ARG A 109 13.79 -2.12 2.80
CA ARG A 109 13.39 -0.70 2.76
C ARG A 109 11.99 -0.53 2.18
N LEU A 110 11.67 -1.29 1.13
CA LEU A 110 10.36 -1.31 0.51
C LEU A 110 9.29 -1.83 1.49
N LEU A 111 9.56 -2.91 2.21
CA LEU A 111 8.65 -3.46 3.23
C LEU A 111 8.37 -2.45 4.35
N ARG A 112 9.41 -1.81 4.90
CA ARG A 112 9.24 -0.77 5.92
C ARG A 112 8.42 0.41 5.44
N MET A 113 8.47 0.74 4.15
CA MET A 113 7.60 1.76 3.57
C MET A 113 6.14 1.33 3.60
N PHE A 114 5.82 0.08 3.24
CA PHE A 114 4.46 -0.45 3.32
C PHE A 114 3.97 -0.53 4.76
N GLU A 115 4.77 -1.04 5.70
CA GLU A 115 4.41 -1.14 7.12
C GLU A 115 4.06 0.21 7.73
N ARG A 116 4.86 1.25 7.46
CA ARG A 116 4.55 2.62 7.91
C ARG A 116 3.22 3.13 7.36
N ARG A 117 2.88 2.70 6.14
CA ARG A 117 1.63 3.07 5.50
C ARG A 117 0.42 2.39 6.12
N VAL A 118 0.57 1.10 6.44
CA VAL A 118 -0.43 0.35 7.19
C VAL A 118 -0.64 0.99 8.55
N ALA A 119 0.43 1.31 9.27
CA ALA A 119 0.34 2.02 10.54
C ALA A 119 -0.39 3.38 10.39
N HIS A 120 -0.07 4.17 9.37
CA HIS A 120 -0.78 5.43 9.10
C HIS A 120 -2.27 5.21 8.80
N GLN A 121 -2.62 4.19 8.02
CA GLN A 121 -4.00 3.83 7.75
C GLN A 121 -4.74 3.44 9.03
N GLU A 122 -4.13 2.60 9.87
CA GLU A 122 -4.74 2.07 11.08
C GLU A 122 -4.84 3.09 12.21
N GLN A 123 -3.81 3.89 12.41
CA GLN A 123 -3.68 4.79 13.56
C GLN A 123 -4.28 6.17 13.31
N LEU A 124 -4.46 6.57 12.05
CA LEU A 124 -4.95 7.90 11.72
C LEU A 124 -6.18 7.86 10.83
N LEU A 125 -6.08 7.21 9.66
CA LEU A 125 -7.14 7.31 8.66
C LEU A 125 -8.42 6.56 9.05
N LEU A 126 -8.29 5.37 9.66
CA LEU A 126 -9.43 4.60 10.14
C LEU A 126 -10.20 5.34 11.25
N PRO A 127 -9.56 5.84 12.31
CA PRO A 127 -10.23 6.66 13.32
C PRO A 127 -10.96 7.88 12.73
N MET A 128 -10.31 8.62 11.82
CA MET A 128 -10.95 9.77 11.16
C MET A 128 -12.13 9.35 10.29
N ALA A 129 -12.06 8.20 9.62
CA ALA A 129 -13.17 7.70 8.82
C ALA A 129 -14.34 7.23 9.69
N GLU A 130 -14.07 6.62 10.85
CA GLU A 130 -15.09 6.26 11.84
C GLU A 130 -15.76 7.50 12.42
N GLU A 131 -14.98 8.53 12.77
CA GLU A 131 -15.49 9.83 13.21
C GLU A 131 -16.38 10.46 12.14
N ALA A 132 -15.93 10.50 10.88
CA ALA A 132 -16.71 11.02 9.76
C ALA A 132 -18.05 10.28 9.56
N LEU A 133 -18.09 8.96 9.79
CA LEU A 133 -19.33 8.17 9.70
C LEU A 133 -20.31 8.50 10.82
N VAL A 134 -19.82 8.78 12.03
CA VAL A 134 -20.66 9.18 13.18
C VAL A 134 -21.20 10.59 12.98
N GLN A 135 -20.42 11.49 12.41
CA GLN A 135 -20.81 12.88 12.15
C GLN A 135 -21.83 13.02 11.00
N ARG A 136 -21.99 12.00 10.14
CA ARG A 136 -23.02 12.03 9.12
C ARG A 136 -24.40 12.10 9.78
N PRO A 137 -25.21 13.13 9.47
CA PRO A 137 -26.61 13.11 9.87
C PRO A 137 -27.23 11.82 9.34
N LEU A 138 -28.02 11.12 10.17
CA LEU A 138 -28.97 10.12 9.67
C LEU A 138 -29.81 10.84 8.63
N ALA A 139 -29.61 10.51 7.35
CA ALA A 139 -30.34 11.14 6.27
C ALA A 139 -31.85 11.09 6.59
N ALA A 140 -32.44 12.28 6.71
CA ALA A 140 -33.89 12.48 6.70
C ALA A 140 -34.43 12.34 5.28
#